data_AF-J0CUV1-F1
#
_entry.id   AF-J0CUV1-F1
#
_cell.length_a   1.000
_cell.length_b   1.000
_cell.length_c   1.000
_cell.angle_alpha   90.00
_cell.angle_beta   90.00
_cell.angle_gamma   90.00
#
_symmetry.space_group_name_H-M   'P 1'
#
loop_
_entity.id
_entity.type
_entity.pdbx_description
1 polymer ?
#
loop_
_entity_poly.entity_id
_entity_poly.type
_entity_poly.pdbx_seq_one_letter_code
_entity_poly.pdbx_strand_id
1 'polypeptide(L)'
;MFGGVENAVFKAALFLDPAHVRSPLWRKADHVYSSSKPQPDDDLRSTIPFYVDIGAYLLKLLQKHIKAGYTEFLQAIAPKELANALRVQLPAYARQEFPFNRDSSGGWRAYWTTLSHHPDGSVLVFLAIKLLSMVPNSMAEERTMSAFTKAQDGRSGMQIRSLVSEVQVSQHYAREERLKQPPVKAPDLIPFRELAARIRSEAMSGADDRFSHPRARPGGNQTPSDAAGEQDASVAVSVDPSNDAFGAEFNEVEGHDVPDSSVSVGPSFSVAQSIDLSSVLLRDLLSDSSLITPTAEGRAPTKKTTGKKTQEPQKFNLDEADFSFNV
;
A
#
# COMPACT_ATOMS: atom_id res chain seq x y z
N MET A 1 5.45 -21.21 -5.82
CA MET A 1 4.30 -20.99 -4.92
C MET A 1 3.43 -19.81 -5.39
N PHE A 2 2.72 -19.91 -6.54
CA PHE A 2 1.77 -18.88 -7.03
C PHE A 2 0.63 -19.51 -7.88
N GLY A 3 0.13 -20.68 -7.47
CA GLY A 3 -0.67 -21.57 -8.33
C GLY A 3 -2.20 -21.34 -8.36
N GLY A 4 -2.77 -20.45 -7.54
CA GLY A 4 -4.22 -20.18 -7.52
C GLY A 4 -4.67 -19.03 -8.44
N VAL A 5 -5.96 -19.02 -8.83
CA VAL A 5 -6.61 -17.95 -9.63
C VAL A 5 -6.52 -16.59 -8.96
N GLU A 6 -6.50 -16.56 -7.63
CA GLU A 6 -6.29 -15.34 -6.84
C GLU A 6 -4.92 -14.69 -7.12
N ASN A 7 -3.93 -15.47 -7.57
CA ASN A 7 -2.64 -14.93 -7.99
C ASN A 7 -2.72 -14.17 -9.30
N ALA A 8 -3.76 -14.32 -10.13
CA ALA A 8 -3.86 -13.58 -11.38
C ALA A 8 -3.95 -12.07 -11.15
N VAL A 9 -4.66 -11.64 -10.11
CA VAL A 9 -4.74 -10.23 -9.70
C VAL A 9 -3.37 -9.70 -9.32
N PHE A 10 -2.66 -10.42 -8.45
CA PHE A 10 -1.32 -10.03 -7.99
C PHE A 10 -0.29 -10.03 -9.12
N LYS A 11 -0.32 -11.04 -10.00
CA LYS A 11 0.54 -11.11 -11.18
C LYS A 11 0.27 -9.94 -12.11
N ALA A 12 -1.00 -9.63 -12.40
CA ALA A 12 -1.36 -8.48 -13.22
C ALA A 12 -0.97 -7.15 -12.56
N ALA A 13 -1.16 -6.99 -11.25
CA ALA A 13 -0.75 -5.81 -10.50
C ALA A 13 0.77 -5.59 -10.59
N LEU A 14 1.54 -6.62 -10.24
CA LEU A 14 3.00 -6.54 -10.24
C LEU A 14 3.54 -6.34 -11.66
N PHE A 15 2.88 -6.90 -12.67
CA PHE A 15 3.27 -6.72 -14.06
C PHE A 15 3.01 -5.29 -14.56
N LEU A 16 1.89 -4.68 -14.14
CA LEU A 16 1.55 -3.29 -14.46
C LEU A 16 2.31 -2.26 -13.61
N ASP A 17 3.15 -2.70 -12.67
CA ASP A 17 4.09 -1.80 -12.02
C ASP A 17 5.30 -1.56 -12.93
N PRO A 18 5.53 -0.32 -13.41
CA PRO A 18 6.63 -0.01 -14.32
C PRO A 18 8.01 -0.28 -13.69
N ALA A 19 8.12 -0.30 -12.35
CA ALA A 19 9.37 -0.67 -11.68
C ALA A 19 9.71 -2.16 -11.86
N HIS A 20 8.71 -3.00 -12.08
CA HIS A 20 8.84 -4.46 -12.09
C HIS A 20 8.72 -5.07 -13.48
N VAL A 21 8.21 -4.37 -14.49
CA VAL A 21 7.99 -4.91 -15.85
C VAL A 21 9.27 -5.47 -16.50
N ARG A 22 10.43 -4.82 -16.27
CA ARG A 22 11.74 -5.27 -16.79
C ARG A 22 12.44 -6.26 -15.87
N SER A 23 11.84 -6.61 -14.74
CA SER A 23 12.45 -7.46 -13.73
C SER A 23 12.70 -8.86 -14.30
N PRO A 24 13.84 -9.49 -13.96
CA PRO A 24 14.11 -10.89 -14.32
C PRO A 24 13.07 -11.84 -13.71
N LEU A 25 12.28 -11.40 -12.73
CA LEU A 25 11.17 -12.18 -12.14
C LEU A 25 10.18 -12.71 -13.19
N TRP A 26 10.01 -11.99 -14.29
CA TRP A 26 9.08 -12.37 -15.36
C TRP A 26 9.71 -13.30 -16.39
N ARG A 27 11.04 -13.36 -16.48
CA ARG A 27 11.75 -14.04 -17.56
C ARG A 27 12.27 -15.39 -17.08
N LYS A 28 11.85 -16.47 -17.74
CA LYS A 28 12.43 -17.81 -17.52
C LYS A 28 13.13 -18.25 -18.79
N ALA A 29 14.41 -18.60 -18.67
CA ALA A 29 15.24 -19.00 -19.81
C ALA A 29 14.72 -20.26 -20.53
N ASP A 30 14.01 -21.14 -19.82
CA ASP A 30 13.64 -22.47 -20.32
C ASP A 30 12.12 -22.64 -20.55
N HIS A 31 11.39 -21.54 -20.76
CA HIS A 31 9.96 -21.66 -21.02
C HIS A 31 9.68 -21.91 -22.51
N VAL A 32 9.34 -23.16 -22.83
CA VAL A 32 8.95 -23.55 -24.19
C VAL A 32 7.47 -23.28 -24.37
N TYR A 33 7.15 -22.20 -25.09
CA TYR A 33 5.80 -21.95 -25.59
C TYR A 33 5.69 -22.55 -27.00
N SER A 34 4.65 -23.37 -27.24
CA SER A 34 4.37 -23.95 -28.54
C SER A 34 2.97 -23.54 -28.99
N SER A 35 2.91 -22.67 -30.01
CA SER A 35 1.66 -22.28 -30.67
C SER A 35 1.63 -22.88 -32.08
N SER A 36 0.44 -23.33 -32.50
CA SER A 36 0.21 -23.81 -33.86
C SER A 36 0.11 -22.69 -34.90
N LYS A 37 -0.10 -21.44 -34.46
CA LYS A 37 -0.28 -20.27 -35.33
C LYS A 37 0.65 -19.14 -34.89
N PRO A 38 1.39 -18.52 -35.83
CA PRO A 38 2.24 -17.39 -35.50
C PRO A 38 1.38 -16.22 -35.00
N GLN A 39 1.70 -15.71 -33.82
CA GLN A 39 1.09 -14.50 -33.24
C GLN A 39 2.15 -13.41 -33.06
N PRO A 40 1.75 -12.12 -33.13
CA PRO A 40 2.70 -11.01 -33.03
C PRO A 40 3.36 -10.88 -31.64
N ASP A 41 2.91 -11.63 -30.64
CA ASP A 41 3.36 -11.66 -29.25
C ASP A 41 4.00 -13.01 -28.85
N ASP A 42 4.36 -13.88 -29.80
CA ASP A 42 4.97 -15.20 -29.52
C ASP A 42 6.31 -15.10 -28.76
N ASP A 43 7.08 -14.04 -28.99
CA ASP A 43 8.30 -13.69 -28.24
C ASP A 43 8.01 -13.44 -26.76
N LEU A 44 6.91 -12.75 -26.46
CA LEU A 44 6.50 -12.44 -25.09
C LEU A 44 5.94 -13.68 -24.40
N ARG A 45 5.20 -14.52 -25.11
CA ARG A 45 4.64 -15.77 -24.57
C ARG A 45 5.73 -16.79 -24.21
N SER A 46 6.78 -16.86 -25.03
CA SER A 46 7.96 -17.68 -24.73
C SER A 46 8.80 -17.08 -23.60
N THR A 47 8.93 -15.76 -23.53
CA THR A 47 9.78 -15.11 -22.52
C THR A 47 9.10 -15.01 -21.14
N ILE A 48 7.79 -14.78 -21.10
CA ILE A 48 7.03 -14.44 -19.89
C ILE A 48 5.94 -15.49 -19.64
N PRO A 49 6.16 -16.45 -18.71
CA PRO A 49 5.27 -17.61 -18.52
C PRO A 49 3.82 -17.27 -18.14
N PHE A 50 3.58 -16.10 -17.56
CA PHE A 50 2.26 -15.66 -17.10
C PHE A 50 1.63 -14.60 -18.00
N TYR A 51 2.22 -14.31 -19.16
CA TYR A 51 1.75 -13.24 -20.04
C TYR A 51 0.31 -13.45 -20.51
N VAL A 52 -0.01 -14.70 -20.92
CA VAL A 52 -1.37 -15.07 -21.35
C VAL A 52 -2.37 -14.97 -20.20
N ASP A 53 -2.00 -15.44 -19.01
CA ASP A 53 -2.86 -15.34 -17.81
C ASP A 53 -3.16 -13.88 -17.45
N ILE A 54 -2.15 -13.01 -17.51
CA ILE A 54 -2.29 -11.58 -17.23
C ILE A 54 -3.19 -10.92 -18.29
N GLY A 55 -2.96 -11.19 -19.58
CA GLY A 55 -3.78 -10.67 -20.66
C GLY A 55 -5.24 -11.10 -20.55
N ALA A 56 -5.48 -12.38 -20.27
CA ALA A 56 -6.82 -12.92 -20.06
C ALA A 56 -7.52 -12.28 -18.84
N TYR A 57 -6.79 -12.08 -17.73
CA TYR A 57 -7.32 -11.41 -16.54
C TYR A 57 -7.70 -9.95 -16.83
N LEU A 58 -6.81 -9.18 -17.47
CA LEU A 58 -7.05 -7.78 -17.81
C LEU A 58 -8.23 -7.61 -18.76
N LEU A 59 -8.38 -8.52 -19.72
CA LEU A 59 -9.50 -8.51 -20.64
C LEU A 59 -10.84 -8.82 -19.93
N LYS A 60 -10.86 -9.79 -19.01
CA LYS A 60 -12.04 -10.06 -18.16
C LYS A 60 -12.39 -8.84 -17.30
N LEU A 61 -11.38 -8.17 -16.74
CA LEU A 61 -11.57 -6.94 -15.97
C LEU A 61 -12.16 -5.83 -16.83
N LEU A 62 -11.66 -5.63 -18.05
CA LEU A 62 -12.19 -4.69 -19.02
C LEU A 62 -13.66 -5.00 -19.37
N GLN A 63 -13.97 -6.27 -19.65
CA GLN A 63 -15.34 -6.70 -19.96
C GLN A 63 -16.32 -6.40 -18.82
N LYS A 64 -15.90 -6.63 -17.56
CA LYS A 64 -16.70 -6.27 -16.38
C LYS A 64 -16.98 -4.76 -16.32
N HIS A 65 -15.98 -3.92 -16.61
CA HIS A 65 -16.15 -2.47 -16.62
C HIS A 65 -17.06 -1.97 -17.73
N ILE A 66 -16.98 -2.57 -18.93
CA ILE A 66 -17.89 -2.25 -20.05
C ILE A 66 -19.33 -2.58 -19.67
N LYS A 67 -19.58 -3.78 -19.12
CA LYS A 67 -20.92 -4.21 -18.68
C LYS A 67 -21.50 -3.31 -17.58
N ALA A 68 -20.64 -2.82 -16.70
CA ALA A 68 -21.06 -1.96 -15.59
C ALA A 68 -21.35 -0.52 -16.01
N GLY A 69 -20.85 -0.07 -17.17
CA GLY A 69 -21.18 1.24 -17.75
C GLY A 69 -20.69 2.45 -16.95
N TYR A 70 -19.72 2.30 -16.04
CA TYR A 70 -19.34 3.37 -15.10
C TYR A 70 -18.49 4.50 -15.70
N THR A 71 -17.94 4.35 -16.91
CA THR A 71 -16.94 5.29 -17.43
C THR A 71 -17.29 5.81 -18.81
N GLU A 72 -17.43 7.12 -18.93
CA GLU A 72 -17.86 7.79 -20.18
C GLU A 72 -16.95 7.47 -21.37
N PHE A 73 -15.63 7.37 -21.14
CA PHE A 73 -14.69 7.06 -22.22
C PHE A 73 -14.86 5.63 -22.77
N LEU A 74 -15.28 4.67 -21.93
CA LEU A 74 -15.55 3.30 -22.36
C LEU A 74 -16.86 3.17 -23.13
N GLN A 75 -17.83 4.06 -22.87
CA GLN A 75 -19.11 4.08 -23.58
C GLN A 75 -18.98 4.66 -25.00
N ALA A 76 -18.01 5.53 -25.23
CA ALA A 76 -17.82 6.19 -26.52
C ALA A 76 -17.18 5.28 -27.60
N ILE A 77 -16.55 4.19 -27.19
CA ILE A 77 -15.75 3.32 -28.06
C ILE A 77 -16.39 1.94 -28.12
N ALA A 78 -16.41 1.32 -29.30
CA ALA A 78 -16.99 -0.02 -29.44
C ALA A 78 -16.20 -1.04 -28.58
N PRO A 79 -16.86 -1.97 -27.88
CA PRO A 79 -16.17 -2.96 -27.03
C PRO A 79 -15.09 -3.78 -27.76
N LYS A 80 -15.31 -4.07 -29.05
CA LYS A 80 -14.35 -4.77 -29.91
C LYS A 80 -13.08 -3.95 -30.14
N GLU A 81 -13.22 -2.65 -30.33
CA GLU A 81 -12.10 -1.72 -30.49
C GLU A 81 -11.31 -1.60 -29.18
N LEU A 82 -11.99 -1.57 -28.02
CA LEU A 82 -11.33 -1.59 -26.71
C LEU A 82 -10.53 -2.88 -26.48
N ALA A 83 -11.09 -4.03 -26.84
CA ALA A 83 -10.38 -5.31 -26.75
C ALA A 83 -9.15 -5.35 -27.67
N ASN A 84 -9.29 -4.86 -28.90
CA ASN A 84 -8.18 -4.77 -29.85
C ASN A 84 -7.12 -3.77 -29.38
N ALA A 85 -7.51 -2.61 -28.85
CA ALA A 85 -6.59 -1.64 -28.27
C ALA A 85 -5.79 -2.27 -27.12
N LEU A 86 -6.44 -3.04 -26.23
CA LEU A 86 -5.74 -3.76 -25.16
C LEU A 86 -4.75 -4.79 -25.71
N ARG A 87 -5.13 -5.55 -26.75
CA ARG A 87 -4.26 -6.53 -27.41
C ARG A 87 -3.04 -5.90 -28.07
N VAL A 88 -3.14 -4.65 -28.53
CA VAL A 88 -2.01 -3.88 -29.10
C VAL A 88 -1.16 -3.25 -27.99
N GLN A 89 -1.80 -2.72 -26.95
CA GLN A 89 -1.14 -2.00 -25.86
C GLN A 89 -0.34 -2.90 -24.94
N LEU A 90 -0.86 -4.08 -24.62
CA LEU A 90 -0.21 -5.01 -23.70
C LEU A 90 1.18 -5.45 -24.17
N PRO A 91 1.39 -5.90 -25.43
CA PRO A 91 2.72 -6.26 -25.90
C PRO A 91 3.64 -5.05 -26.02
N ALA A 92 3.13 -3.88 -26.46
CA ALA A 92 3.92 -2.65 -26.51
C ALA A 92 4.42 -2.26 -25.10
N TYR A 93 3.58 -2.39 -24.07
CA TYR A 93 3.97 -2.18 -22.68
C TYR A 93 4.99 -3.22 -22.21
N ALA A 94 4.78 -4.51 -22.50
CA ALA A 94 5.71 -5.57 -22.13
C ALA A 94 7.12 -5.35 -22.73
N ARG A 95 7.18 -4.86 -23.97
CA ARG A 95 8.42 -4.51 -24.68
C ARG A 95 9.00 -3.16 -24.28
N GLN A 96 8.26 -2.36 -23.51
CA GLN A 96 8.60 -0.97 -23.20
C GLN A 96 8.82 -0.17 -24.48
N GLU A 97 7.92 -0.32 -25.44
CA GLU A 97 7.84 0.46 -26.68
C GLU A 97 7.04 1.75 -26.45
N PHE A 98 7.14 2.71 -27.37
CA PHE A 98 6.35 3.94 -27.30
C PHE A 98 4.84 3.62 -27.24
N PRO A 99 4.04 4.26 -26.36
CA PRO A 99 4.39 5.37 -25.47
C PRO A 99 4.91 4.96 -24.07
N PHE A 100 5.06 3.67 -23.80
CA PHE A 100 5.39 3.10 -22.48
C PHE A 100 6.87 3.18 -22.10
N ASN A 101 7.75 3.56 -23.03
CA ASN A 101 9.19 3.75 -22.84
C ASN A 101 9.58 5.03 -22.04
N ARG A 102 8.86 5.31 -20.95
CA ARG A 102 9.02 6.52 -20.13
C ARG A 102 9.75 6.25 -18.82
N ASP A 103 10.25 7.32 -18.21
CA ASP A 103 10.82 7.23 -16.86
C ASP A 103 9.73 6.92 -15.82
N SER A 104 10.04 5.96 -14.94
CA SER A 104 9.18 5.48 -13.86
C SER A 104 9.63 5.97 -12.46
N SER A 105 10.61 6.87 -12.40
CA SER A 105 11.19 7.41 -11.16
C SER A 105 10.15 8.03 -10.21
N GLY A 106 9.12 8.70 -10.74
CA GLY A 106 8.02 9.30 -9.96
C GLY A 106 6.99 8.31 -9.40
N GLY A 107 7.26 7.01 -9.48
CA GLY A 107 6.35 5.95 -9.05
C GLY A 107 5.23 5.64 -10.04
N TRP A 108 4.54 4.52 -9.81
CA TRP A 108 3.52 4.01 -10.74
C TRP A 108 2.39 5.00 -11.01
N ARG A 109 1.96 5.75 -10.00
CA ARG A 109 0.82 6.66 -10.13
C ARG A 109 1.14 7.83 -11.05
N ALA A 110 2.32 8.44 -10.90
CA ALA A 110 2.78 9.51 -11.80
C ALA A 110 2.96 8.97 -13.22
N TYR A 111 3.62 7.82 -13.36
CA TYR A 111 3.82 7.14 -14.65
C TYR A 111 2.50 6.96 -15.42
N TRP A 112 1.51 6.28 -14.82
CA TRP A 112 0.24 6.02 -15.49
C TRP A 112 -0.60 7.29 -15.71
N THR A 113 -0.53 8.27 -14.81
CA THR A 113 -1.24 9.55 -15.00
C THR A 113 -0.71 10.31 -16.22
N THR A 114 0.61 10.36 -16.43
CA THR A 114 1.18 11.03 -17.61
C THR A 114 0.82 10.35 -18.94
N LEU A 115 0.60 9.03 -18.90
CA LEU A 115 0.18 8.23 -20.05
C LEU A 115 -1.32 8.33 -20.34
N SER A 116 -2.14 8.78 -19.39
CA SER A 116 -3.60 8.89 -19.57
C SER A 116 -4.03 9.84 -20.68
N HIS A 117 -3.15 10.78 -21.06
CA HIS A 117 -3.37 11.71 -22.16
C HIS A 117 -3.04 11.12 -23.54
N HIS A 118 -2.37 9.96 -23.61
CA HIS A 118 -2.02 9.32 -24.88
C HIS A 118 -3.13 8.38 -25.35
N PRO A 119 -3.65 8.57 -26.59
CA PRO A 119 -4.72 7.72 -27.11
C PRO A 119 -4.27 6.25 -27.19
N ASP A 120 -3.02 6.04 -27.58
CA ASP A 120 -2.42 4.73 -27.80
C ASP A 120 -2.19 3.93 -26.52
N GLY A 121 -2.31 4.51 -25.33
CA GLY A 121 -2.16 3.81 -24.04
C GLY A 121 -3.40 3.83 -23.15
N SER A 122 -4.47 4.50 -23.59
CA SER A 122 -5.61 4.89 -22.74
C SER A 122 -6.29 3.72 -22.00
N VAL A 123 -6.52 2.59 -22.69
CA VAL A 123 -7.21 1.42 -22.12
C VAL A 123 -6.36 0.73 -21.06
N LEU A 124 -5.09 0.46 -21.37
CA LEU A 124 -4.16 -0.17 -20.42
C LEU A 124 -3.90 0.74 -19.22
N VAL A 125 -3.76 2.05 -19.43
CA VAL A 125 -3.61 3.05 -18.35
C VAL A 125 -4.80 3.00 -17.40
N PHE A 126 -6.02 2.99 -17.93
CA PHE A 126 -7.23 2.90 -17.11
C PHE A 126 -7.23 1.65 -16.23
N LEU A 127 -6.92 0.49 -16.82
CA LEU A 127 -6.87 -0.78 -16.09
C LEU A 127 -5.76 -0.76 -15.03
N ALA A 128 -4.57 -0.26 -15.37
CA ALA A 128 -3.45 -0.17 -14.45
C ALA A 128 -3.74 0.73 -13.25
N ILE A 129 -4.26 1.94 -13.47
CA ILE A 129 -4.66 2.84 -12.38
C ILE A 129 -5.69 2.16 -11.49
N LYS A 130 -6.68 1.49 -12.08
CA LYS A 130 -7.77 0.87 -11.32
C LYS A 130 -7.25 -0.29 -10.47
N LEU A 131 -6.41 -1.14 -11.05
CA LEU A 131 -5.88 -2.33 -10.40
C LEU A 131 -4.85 -1.97 -9.33
N LEU A 132 -3.92 -1.06 -9.61
CA LEU A 132 -2.91 -0.60 -8.64
C LEU A 132 -3.49 0.28 -7.52
N SER A 133 -4.68 0.87 -7.72
CA SER A 133 -5.42 1.56 -6.66
C SER A 133 -6.17 0.60 -5.73
N MET A 134 -6.31 -0.68 -6.08
CA MET A 134 -6.84 -1.66 -5.15
C MET A 134 -5.75 -1.97 -4.12
N VAL A 135 -6.06 -1.77 -2.84
CA VAL A 135 -5.18 -2.15 -1.75
C VAL A 135 -5.38 -3.66 -1.53
N PRO A 136 -4.40 -4.52 -1.87
CA PRO A 136 -4.59 -5.95 -1.74
C PRO A 136 -4.56 -6.43 -0.30
N ASN A 137 -4.22 -5.54 0.64
CA ASN A 137 -3.97 -5.91 2.02
C ASN A 137 -5.21 -5.63 2.87
N SER A 138 -5.89 -6.71 3.29
CA SER A 138 -6.88 -6.66 4.37
C SER A 138 -6.27 -6.08 5.63
N MET A 139 -4.95 -6.12 5.88
CA MET A 139 -4.36 -5.63 7.12
C MET A 139 -4.62 -4.15 7.45
N ALA A 140 -4.75 -3.26 6.46
CA ALA A 140 -5.13 -1.88 6.76
C ALA A 140 -6.56 -1.83 7.33
N GLU A 141 -7.43 -2.66 6.76
CA GLU A 141 -8.78 -2.90 7.23
C GLU A 141 -8.78 -3.71 8.53
N GLU A 142 -7.91 -4.70 8.75
CA GLU A 142 -7.79 -5.49 9.98
C GLU A 142 -7.22 -4.67 11.14
N ARG A 143 -6.25 -3.78 10.89
CA ARG A 143 -5.79 -2.82 11.90
C ARG A 143 -6.91 -1.86 12.29
N THR A 144 -7.72 -1.48 11.32
CA THR A 144 -8.89 -0.65 11.54
C THR A 144 -9.96 -1.45 12.31
N MET A 145 -10.24 -2.69 11.92
CA MET A 145 -11.18 -3.59 12.58
C MET A 145 -10.72 -3.97 13.98
N SER A 146 -9.43 -4.18 14.21
CA SER A 146 -8.86 -4.41 15.55
C SER A 146 -9.02 -3.15 16.43
N ALA A 147 -8.86 -1.95 15.86
CA ALA A 147 -9.17 -0.71 16.58
C ALA A 147 -10.67 -0.59 16.89
N PHE A 148 -11.54 -0.99 15.95
CA PHE A 148 -12.99 -1.08 16.15
C PHE A 148 -13.36 -2.08 17.24
N THR A 149 -12.79 -3.29 17.22
CA THR A 149 -12.98 -4.32 18.25
C THR A 149 -12.51 -3.80 19.59
N LYS A 150 -11.32 -3.19 19.68
CA LYS A 150 -10.80 -2.62 20.94
C LYS A 150 -11.71 -1.51 21.49
N ALA A 151 -12.25 -0.66 20.63
CA ALA A 151 -13.21 0.38 21.03
C ALA A 151 -14.56 -0.21 21.46
N GLN A 152 -14.97 -1.35 20.88
CA GLN A 152 -16.23 -2.03 21.22
C GLN A 152 -16.11 -2.89 22.48
N ASP A 153 -14.94 -3.48 22.75
CA ASP A 153 -14.69 -4.41 23.88
C ASP A 153 -14.92 -3.74 25.24
N GLY A 154 -14.67 -2.43 25.34
CA GLY A 154 -14.96 -1.65 26.54
C GLY A 154 -16.39 -1.13 26.66
N ARG A 155 -17.22 -1.17 25.60
CA ARG A 155 -18.54 -0.52 25.52
C ARG A 155 -19.51 -1.25 24.59
N SER A 156 -20.00 -2.40 25.03
CA SER A 156 -21.09 -3.12 24.37
C SER A 156 -22.33 -2.23 24.21
N GLY A 157 -22.77 -1.99 22.97
CA GLY A 157 -24.01 -1.25 22.65
C GLY A 157 -23.81 0.16 22.08
N MET A 158 -22.57 0.60 21.86
CA MET A 158 -22.32 1.91 21.25
C MET A 158 -22.81 1.96 19.79
N GLN A 159 -23.45 3.06 19.39
CA GLN A 159 -23.90 3.24 18.00
C GLN A 159 -22.70 3.25 17.04
N ILE A 160 -22.84 2.61 15.88
CA ILE A 160 -21.78 2.49 14.86
C ILE A 160 -21.16 3.85 14.51
N ARG A 161 -21.98 4.92 14.42
CA ARG A 161 -21.49 6.28 14.15
C ARG A 161 -20.53 6.80 15.23
N SER A 162 -20.86 6.55 16.50
CA SER A 162 -20.03 6.94 17.64
C SER A 162 -18.75 6.12 17.70
N LEU A 163 -18.82 4.84 17.34
CA LEU A 163 -17.66 3.95 17.23
C LEU A 163 -16.69 4.43 16.14
N VAL A 164 -17.20 4.83 14.98
CA VAL A 164 -16.37 5.41 13.91
C VAL A 164 -15.69 6.69 14.38
N SER A 165 -16.40 7.59 15.06
CA SER A 165 -15.78 8.82 15.58
C SER A 165 -14.73 8.55 16.65
N GLU A 166 -14.96 7.59 17.56
CA GLU A 166 -13.99 7.23 18.60
C GLU A 166 -12.71 6.65 17.97
N VAL A 167 -12.84 5.76 16.98
CA VAL A 167 -11.69 5.22 16.26
C VAL A 167 -10.94 6.33 15.50
N GLN A 168 -11.64 7.25 14.84
CA GLN A 168 -11.00 8.37 14.14
C GLN A 168 -10.24 9.30 15.09
N VAL A 169 -10.84 9.65 16.23
CA VAL A 169 -10.22 10.48 17.27
C VAL A 169 -9.00 9.76 17.86
N SER A 170 -9.13 8.47 18.20
CA SER A 170 -8.02 7.66 18.70
C SER A 170 -6.87 7.57 17.69
N GLN A 171 -7.18 7.35 16.40
CA GLN A 171 -6.17 7.35 15.34
C GLN A 171 -5.50 8.72 15.15
N HIS A 172 -6.24 9.81 15.31
CA HIS A 172 -5.70 11.17 15.26
C HIS A 172 -4.69 11.40 16.39
N TYR A 173 -5.08 11.14 17.64
CA TYR A 173 -4.18 11.31 18.79
C TYR A 173 -2.99 10.36 18.73
N ALA A 174 -3.18 9.11 18.33
CA ALA A 174 -2.07 8.18 18.12
C ALA A 174 -1.09 8.66 17.04
N ARG A 175 -1.57 9.39 16.02
CA ARG A 175 -0.71 10.04 15.02
C ARG A 175 0.05 11.22 15.62
N GLU A 176 -0.62 12.08 16.40
CA GLU A 176 0.03 13.21 17.07
C GLU A 176 1.07 12.76 18.09
N GLU A 177 0.79 11.72 18.86
CA GLU A 177 1.74 11.13 19.81
C GLU A 177 2.97 10.58 19.12
N ARG A 178 2.81 9.89 17.98
CA ARG A 178 3.96 9.43 17.16
C ARG A 178 4.79 10.57 16.59
N LEU A 179 4.20 11.75 16.37
CA LEU A 179 4.92 12.93 15.92
C LEU A 179 5.67 13.61 17.08
N LYS A 180 5.07 13.63 18.29
CA LYS A 180 5.67 14.22 19.50
C LYS A 180 6.75 13.34 20.12
N GLN A 181 6.52 12.03 20.13
CA GLN A 181 7.44 11.00 20.58
C GLN A 181 7.67 10.05 19.41
N PRO A 182 8.61 10.34 18.51
CA PRO A 182 9.01 9.36 17.52
C PRO A 182 9.42 8.09 18.29
N PRO A 183 8.87 6.92 17.93
CA PRO A 183 9.12 5.70 18.68
C PRO A 183 10.64 5.51 18.82
N VAL A 184 11.10 5.36 20.07
CA VAL A 184 12.54 5.23 20.42
C VAL A 184 13.22 4.10 19.64
N LYS A 185 12.43 3.14 19.16
CA LYS A 185 12.76 2.25 18.05
C LYS A 185 11.54 2.13 17.15
N ALA A 186 11.46 2.93 16.09
CA ALA A 186 10.60 2.54 14.97
C ALA A 186 11.05 1.13 14.55
N PRO A 187 10.13 0.16 14.32
CA PRO A 187 10.52 -1.05 13.60
C PRO A 187 11.16 -0.55 12.30
N ASP A 188 12.42 -0.89 12.11
CA ASP A 188 13.22 -0.41 10.99
C ASP A 188 12.47 -0.80 9.71
N LEU A 189 11.80 0.18 9.09
CA LEU A 189 11.00 -0.02 7.90
C LEU A 189 11.99 -0.18 6.76
N ILE A 190 12.58 -1.36 6.66
CA ILE A 190 13.50 -1.71 5.60
C ILE A 190 12.68 -1.69 4.31
N PRO A 191 12.91 -0.74 3.39
CA PRO A 191 12.23 -0.75 2.12
C PRO A 191 12.56 -2.07 1.42
N PHE A 192 11.58 -2.67 0.75
CA PHE A 192 11.70 -4.04 0.22
C PHE A 192 12.93 -4.25 -0.68
N ARG A 193 13.40 -3.19 -1.34
CA ARG A 193 14.64 -3.14 -2.13
C ARG A 193 15.92 -3.42 -1.31
N GLU A 194 15.95 -3.02 -0.05
CA GLU A 194 17.08 -3.17 0.87
C GLU A 194 17.01 -4.48 1.65
N LEU A 195 15.87 -5.17 1.64
CA LEU A 195 15.68 -6.45 2.33
C LEU A 195 16.68 -7.51 1.83
N ALA A 196 16.90 -7.60 0.52
CA ALA A 196 17.85 -8.54 -0.07
C ALA A 196 19.32 -8.17 0.21
N ALA A 197 19.62 -6.89 0.43
CA ALA A 197 20.96 -6.45 0.82
C ALA A 197 21.20 -6.74 2.30
N ARG A 198 20.21 -6.50 3.16
CA ARG A 198 20.27 -6.77 4.60
C ARG A 198 20.36 -8.26 4.92
N ILE A 199 19.58 -9.11 4.24
CA ILE A 199 19.68 -10.57 4.37
C ILE A 199 21.07 -11.05 3.97
N ARG A 200 21.66 -10.47 2.92
CA ARG A 200 23.03 -10.80 2.50
C ARG A 200 24.09 -10.31 3.49
N SER A 201 23.96 -9.09 4.02
CA SER A 201 24.89 -8.60 5.05
C SER A 201 24.79 -9.37 6.35
N GLU A 202 23.57 -9.80 6.73
CA GLU A 202 23.36 -10.62 7.92
C GLU A 202 23.87 -12.05 7.73
N ALA A 203 23.72 -12.64 6.54
CA ALA A 203 24.28 -13.95 6.21
C ALA A 203 25.82 -13.94 6.07
N MET A 204 26.41 -12.79 5.75
CA MET A 204 27.87 -12.61 5.61
C MET A 204 28.54 -12.13 6.92
N SER A 205 27.78 -11.55 7.84
CA SER A 205 28.22 -11.26 9.20
C SER A 205 28.20 -12.57 9.99
N GLY A 206 29.34 -13.24 10.07
CA GLY A 206 29.48 -14.54 10.72
C GLY A 206 28.94 -14.59 12.15
N ALA A 207 28.62 -15.81 12.60
CA ALA A 207 27.98 -16.10 13.89
C ALA A 207 28.73 -15.63 15.15
N ASP A 208 29.94 -15.10 15.01
CA ASP A 208 30.78 -14.68 16.13
C ASP A 208 30.56 -13.22 16.58
N ASP A 209 29.69 -12.45 15.91
CA ASP A 209 29.42 -11.04 16.25
C ASP A 209 27.99 -10.81 16.80
N ARG A 210 27.47 -11.79 17.56
CA ARG A 210 26.22 -11.63 18.32
C ARG A 210 26.53 -11.72 19.82
N PHE A 211 26.35 -10.60 20.51
CA PHE A 211 26.48 -10.35 21.96
C PHE A 211 27.86 -9.89 22.46
N SER A 212 28.17 -8.62 22.18
CA SER A 212 28.98 -7.79 23.08
C SER A 212 28.37 -6.40 23.16
N HIS A 213 27.31 -6.22 23.95
CA HIS A 213 26.93 -4.89 24.41
C HIS A 213 27.88 -4.46 25.54
N PRO A 214 28.63 -3.36 25.42
CA PRO A 214 29.43 -2.85 26.52
C PRO A 214 28.53 -2.26 27.60
N ARG A 215 28.75 -2.77 28.81
CA ARG A 215 28.28 -2.26 30.10
C ARG A 215 28.85 -0.86 30.35
N ALA A 216 27.97 0.11 30.63
CA ALA A 216 28.32 1.33 31.38
C ALA A 216 27.44 1.40 32.63
N ARG A 217 27.92 0.76 33.71
CA ARG A 217 27.44 0.96 35.09
C ARG A 217 28.39 1.99 35.72
N PRO A 218 27.93 3.13 36.25
CA PRO A 218 28.75 3.93 37.15
C PRO A 218 28.80 3.23 38.51
N GLY A 219 30.01 3.00 39.00
CA GLY A 219 30.27 2.32 40.27
C GLY A 219 30.22 3.24 41.49
N GLY A 220 30.09 2.63 42.66
CA GLY A 220 30.49 3.22 43.94
C GLY A 220 29.61 2.85 45.14
N ASN A 221 29.80 1.67 45.73
CA ASN A 221 30.44 1.57 47.07
C ASN A 221 30.41 0.15 47.64
N GLN A 222 31.54 -0.20 48.24
CA GLN A 222 31.89 -1.45 48.89
C GLN A 222 31.28 -1.53 50.29
N THR A 223 30.93 -2.72 50.76
CA THR A 223 31.44 -3.27 52.04
C THR A 223 31.16 -4.79 52.13
N PRO A 224 32.06 -5.59 52.75
CA PRO A 224 31.94 -7.04 52.82
C PRO A 224 31.36 -7.51 54.16
N SER A 225 30.72 -8.68 54.18
CA SER A 225 30.54 -9.48 55.39
C SER A 225 30.31 -10.93 55.02
N ASP A 226 31.18 -11.78 55.57
CA ASP A 226 31.13 -13.24 55.59
C ASP A 226 29.84 -13.77 56.21
N ALA A 227 29.39 -14.96 55.77
CA ALA A 227 29.46 -16.19 56.58
C ALA A 227 28.58 -17.32 56.00
N ALA A 228 29.13 -18.53 56.13
CA ALA A 228 28.65 -19.83 55.69
C ALA A 228 27.24 -20.24 56.19
N GLY A 229 26.64 -21.18 55.46
CA GLY A 229 25.53 -21.99 55.96
C GLY A 229 24.84 -22.82 54.88
N GLU A 230 25.31 -24.04 54.66
CA GLU A 230 24.56 -25.11 54.01
C GLU A 230 23.30 -25.44 54.83
N GLN A 231 22.16 -25.70 54.18
CA GLN A 231 21.29 -26.84 54.53
C GLN A 231 20.17 -27.08 53.52
N ASP A 232 20.10 -28.36 53.12
CA ASP A 232 18.97 -29.08 52.55
C ASP A 232 17.65 -28.86 53.29
N ALA A 233 16.57 -28.64 52.55
CA ALA A 233 15.24 -29.14 52.93
C ALA A 233 14.28 -29.12 51.73
N SER A 234 13.94 -30.31 51.28
CA SER A 234 12.80 -30.66 50.43
C SER A 234 11.47 -30.19 51.04
N VAL A 235 10.68 -29.43 50.29
CA VAL A 235 9.24 -29.26 50.54
C VAL A 235 8.49 -29.44 49.23
N ALA A 236 7.73 -30.53 49.16
CA ALA A 236 6.74 -30.78 48.12
C ALA A 236 5.62 -29.74 48.22
N VAL A 237 5.40 -28.98 47.15
CA VAL A 237 4.21 -28.13 47.00
C VAL A 237 3.33 -28.75 45.92
N SER A 238 2.17 -29.17 46.38
CA SER A 238 1.00 -29.64 45.64
C SER A 238 0.60 -28.68 44.52
N VAL A 239 0.46 -29.24 43.32
CA VAL A 239 -0.09 -28.59 42.12
C VAL A 239 -1.61 -28.47 42.28
N ASP A 240 -2.12 -27.24 42.29
CA ASP A 240 -3.54 -26.92 42.10
C ASP A 240 -3.71 -26.27 40.71
N PRO A 241 -4.45 -26.87 39.75
CA PRO A 241 -4.54 -26.39 38.39
C PRO A 241 -5.81 -25.56 38.17
N SER A 242 -5.78 -24.29 38.59
CA SER A 242 -6.77 -23.31 38.13
C SER A 242 -6.36 -21.88 38.48
N ASN A 243 -5.54 -21.24 37.64
CA ASN A 243 -5.67 -19.80 37.35
C ASN A 243 -4.76 -19.42 36.17
N ASP A 244 -5.33 -19.43 34.97
CA ASP A 244 -4.81 -18.67 33.84
C ASP A 244 -4.96 -17.18 34.15
N ALA A 245 -3.85 -16.55 34.56
CA ALA A 245 -3.73 -15.11 34.73
C ALA A 245 -2.47 -14.60 34.01
N PHE A 246 -2.46 -14.74 32.69
CA PHE A 246 -1.57 -13.99 31.80
C PHE A 246 -2.40 -12.84 31.18
N GLY A 247 -2.38 -11.67 31.82
CA GLY A 247 -3.08 -10.49 31.28
C GLY A 247 -3.22 -9.28 32.19
N ALA A 248 -2.65 -9.28 33.40
CA ALA A 248 -2.81 -8.20 34.38
C ALA A 248 -1.56 -7.32 34.58
N GLU A 249 -0.69 -7.19 33.58
CA GLU A 249 0.42 -6.23 33.60
C GLU A 249 0.42 -5.43 32.31
N PHE A 250 -0.42 -4.40 32.24
CA PHE A 250 -0.15 -3.15 31.49
C PHE A 250 -1.29 -2.17 31.78
N ASN A 251 -1.46 -1.82 33.06
CA ASN A 251 -2.33 -0.70 33.44
C ASN A 251 -1.81 -0.07 34.73
N GLU A 252 -0.94 0.93 34.61
CA GLU A 252 -0.73 1.99 35.60
C GLU A 252 0.40 2.91 35.13
N VAL A 253 0.04 3.99 34.43
CA VAL A 253 0.58 5.34 34.70
C VAL A 253 -0.52 6.31 34.27
N GLU A 254 -1.45 6.54 35.19
CA GLU A 254 -2.33 7.70 35.21
C GLU A 254 -1.67 8.76 36.10
N GLY A 255 -1.72 10.02 35.67
CA GLY A 255 -1.39 11.17 36.48
C GLY A 255 -0.33 12.07 35.86
N HIS A 256 -0.77 13.08 35.11
CA HIS A 256 -0.29 14.45 35.34
C HIS A 256 -1.23 15.47 34.69
N ASP A 257 -1.87 16.22 35.59
CA ASP A 257 -2.19 17.64 35.55
C ASP A 257 -2.66 18.29 34.24
N VAL A 258 -3.94 18.65 34.29
CA VAL A 258 -4.62 19.62 33.44
C VAL A 258 -3.97 21.01 33.61
N PRO A 259 -3.55 21.68 32.52
CA PRO A 259 -3.61 23.12 32.47
C PRO A 259 -4.95 23.55 31.87
N ASP A 260 -5.67 24.35 32.66
CA ASP A 260 -6.81 25.16 32.23
C ASP A 260 -6.48 25.86 30.91
N SER A 261 -7.15 25.47 29.84
CA SER A 261 -7.13 26.19 28.57
C SER A 261 -8.58 26.42 28.16
N SER A 262 -9.03 27.64 28.47
CA SER A 262 -10.25 28.24 27.97
C SER A 262 -10.20 28.32 26.44
N VAL A 263 -10.62 27.24 25.77
CA VAL A 263 -10.82 27.24 24.31
C VAL A 263 -12.28 26.93 24.04
N SER A 264 -12.93 27.92 23.43
CA SER A 264 -14.34 27.99 23.07
C SER A 264 -14.89 26.68 22.49
N VAL A 265 -15.76 26.02 23.26
CA VAL A 265 -16.64 24.95 22.79
C VAL A 265 -17.78 25.57 22.00
N GLY A 266 -17.72 25.45 20.67
CA GLY A 266 -18.82 25.71 19.76
C GLY A 266 -18.88 24.61 18.69
N PRO A 267 -20.06 24.22 18.18
CA PRO A 267 -20.24 23.10 17.24
C PRO A 267 -19.78 23.40 15.80
N SER A 268 -18.97 24.44 15.59
CA SER A 268 -18.53 24.88 14.28
C SER A 268 -17.02 25.06 14.27
N PHE A 269 -16.32 24.24 13.50
CA PHE A 269 -14.95 24.53 13.09
C PHE A 269 -15.02 25.42 11.85
N SER A 270 -14.29 26.53 11.88
CA SER A 270 -14.14 27.39 10.70
C SER A 270 -13.18 26.72 9.73
N VAL A 271 -13.71 26.16 8.65
CA VAL A 271 -12.88 25.72 7.52
C VAL A 271 -12.45 26.98 6.78
N ALA A 272 -11.15 27.22 6.71
CA ALA A 272 -10.60 28.28 5.88
C ALA A 272 -11.10 28.07 4.44
N GLN A 273 -11.95 28.97 3.94
CA GLN A 273 -12.58 28.86 2.61
C GLN A 273 -11.56 28.94 1.46
N SER A 274 -10.33 29.35 1.77
CA SER A 274 -9.18 29.34 0.86
C SER A 274 -8.01 28.63 1.53
N ILE A 275 -7.64 27.47 1.00
CA ILE A 275 -6.37 26.81 1.34
C ILE A 275 -5.29 27.52 0.51
N ASP A 276 -4.33 28.13 1.20
CA ASP A 276 -3.20 28.77 0.52
C ASP A 276 -2.18 27.72 0.06
N LEU A 277 -2.39 27.21 -1.16
CA LEU A 277 -1.48 26.28 -1.82
C LEU A 277 -0.12 26.90 -2.18
N SER A 278 0.02 28.22 -2.04
CA SER A 278 1.30 28.92 -2.20
C SER A 278 2.11 29.00 -0.91
N SER A 279 1.56 28.51 0.22
CA SER A 279 2.27 28.37 1.48
C SER A 279 3.51 27.48 1.30
N VAL A 280 4.68 28.08 1.57
CA VAL A 280 6.00 27.43 1.49
C VAL A 280 6.03 26.16 2.35
N LEU A 281 5.36 26.20 3.51
CA LEU A 281 5.33 25.10 4.47
C LEU A 281 4.52 23.90 3.96
N LEU A 282 3.41 24.16 3.25
CA LEU A 282 2.62 23.10 2.60
C LEU A 282 3.34 22.49 1.40
N ARG A 283 4.12 23.29 0.66
CA ARG A 283 4.90 22.82 -0.48
C ARG A 283 6.11 21.99 -0.06
N ASP A 284 6.78 22.39 1.03
CA ASP A 284 7.87 21.62 1.64
C ASP A 284 7.37 20.24 2.12
N LEU A 285 6.21 20.21 2.78
CA LEU A 285 5.54 18.98 3.22
C LEU A 285 5.09 18.07 2.07
N LEU A 286 4.88 18.61 0.87
CA LEU A 286 4.39 17.89 -0.30
C LEU A 286 5.49 17.63 -1.35
N SER A 287 6.71 18.11 -1.12
CA SER A 287 7.83 17.92 -2.05
C SER A 287 8.80 16.86 -1.55
N ASP A 288 9.35 16.07 -2.47
CA ASP A 288 10.30 15.00 -2.15
C ASP A 288 11.72 15.49 -1.76
N SER A 289 11.93 16.80 -1.65
CA SER A 289 13.21 17.44 -1.32
C SER A 289 12.98 18.74 -0.52
N SER A 290 13.73 18.96 0.57
CA SER A 290 13.54 20.10 1.50
C SER A 290 13.74 21.47 0.84
N LEU A 291 12.76 22.37 0.99
CA LEU A 291 12.74 23.71 0.41
C LEU A 291 12.96 24.78 1.50
N ILE A 292 14.19 25.28 1.67
CA ILE A 292 14.44 26.54 2.41
C ILE A 292 15.27 27.49 1.54
N THR A 293 14.68 28.64 1.17
CA THR A 293 15.16 30.03 1.38
C THR A 293 14.04 30.99 0.88
N PRO A 294 13.66 32.05 1.63
CA PRO A 294 12.54 32.91 1.25
C PRO A 294 12.98 33.95 0.21
N THR A 295 12.28 34.01 -0.93
CA THR A 295 12.27 35.19 -1.80
C THR A 295 10.84 35.38 -2.30
N ALA A 296 10.33 36.59 -2.07
CA ALA A 296 8.95 36.98 -2.20
C ALA A 296 8.50 37.18 -3.67
N GLU A 297 7.18 37.24 -3.84
CA GLU A 297 6.41 37.69 -5.02
C GLU A 297 6.12 36.60 -6.08
N GLY A 298 4.92 36.37 -6.62
CA GLY A 298 3.58 36.95 -6.44
C GLY A 298 2.59 36.35 -7.47
N ARG A 299 1.31 36.28 -7.08
CA ARG A 299 0.06 36.41 -7.88
C ARG A 299 -0.39 35.32 -8.90
N ALA A 300 -1.57 34.74 -8.62
CA ALA A 300 -2.43 33.89 -9.47
C ALA A 300 -3.18 34.67 -10.59
N PRO A 301 -3.84 34.00 -11.58
CA PRO A 301 -5.25 33.60 -11.40
C PRO A 301 -5.77 32.37 -12.19
N THR A 302 -7.04 32.06 -11.92
CA THR A 302 -7.90 30.89 -12.17
C THR A 302 -8.73 30.88 -13.47
N LYS A 303 -9.42 29.73 -13.73
CA LYS A 303 -10.71 29.47 -14.45
C LYS A 303 -10.58 28.50 -15.66
N LYS A 304 -11.58 27.74 -16.14
CA LYS A 304 -12.99 27.44 -15.81
C LYS A 304 -13.41 26.13 -16.50
N THR A 305 -14.51 25.56 -16.00
CA THR A 305 -15.27 24.36 -16.39
C THR A 305 -16.20 24.52 -17.62
N THR A 306 -16.56 23.40 -18.27
CA THR A 306 -17.86 23.01 -18.89
C THR A 306 -17.70 21.57 -19.41
N GLY A 307 -18.60 20.57 -19.37
CA GLY A 307 -20.04 20.43 -19.18
C GLY A 307 -20.51 19.42 -20.25
N LYS A 308 -20.93 18.19 -19.90
CA LYS A 308 -21.29 17.14 -20.90
C LYS A 308 -22.64 16.45 -20.60
N LYS A 309 -23.41 16.25 -21.67
CA LYS A 309 -24.77 15.70 -21.74
C LYS A 309 -24.80 14.18 -21.65
N THR A 310 -25.80 13.67 -20.94
CA THR A 310 -26.17 12.25 -20.79
C THR A 310 -26.90 11.72 -22.04
N GLN A 311 -26.48 10.54 -22.53
CA GLN A 311 -27.15 9.78 -23.60
C GLN A 311 -27.53 8.39 -23.06
N GLU A 312 -28.68 7.87 -23.51
CA GLU A 312 -29.28 6.62 -23.05
C GLU A 312 -28.46 5.37 -23.44
N PRO A 313 -28.46 4.31 -22.58
CA PRO A 313 -27.66 3.12 -22.79
C PRO A 313 -28.25 2.19 -23.85
N GLN A 314 -27.51 2.04 -24.94
CA GLN A 314 -27.76 1.06 -26.01
C GLN A 314 -27.38 -0.35 -25.51
N LYS A 315 -28.33 -1.30 -25.52
CA LYS A 315 -28.08 -2.70 -25.14
C LYS A 315 -27.33 -3.41 -26.27
N PHE A 316 -26.06 -3.76 -26.04
CA PHE A 316 -25.26 -4.60 -26.94
C PHE A 316 -25.08 -6.00 -26.36
N ASN A 317 -25.40 -7.02 -27.16
CA ASN A 317 -25.06 -8.41 -26.88
C ASN A 317 -23.61 -8.64 -27.32
N LEU A 318 -22.71 -8.77 -26.34
CA LEU A 318 -21.30 -9.09 -26.54
C LEU A 318 -21.09 -10.59 -26.42
N ASP A 319 -20.64 -11.22 -27.50
CA ASP A 319 -20.35 -12.65 -27.54
C ASP A 319 -18.96 -12.93 -26.91
N GLU A 320 -18.85 -14.01 -26.16
CA GLU A 320 -17.63 -14.35 -25.40
C GLU A 320 -16.46 -14.72 -26.31
N ALA A 321 -16.77 -15.15 -27.55
CA ALA A 321 -15.81 -15.49 -28.58
C ALA A 321 -14.94 -14.30 -29.05
N ASP A 322 -15.45 -13.06 -28.98
CA ASP A 322 -14.66 -11.88 -29.34
C ASP A 322 -13.51 -11.62 -28.34
N PHE A 323 -13.63 -12.20 -27.13
CA PHE A 323 -12.73 -12.01 -26.01
C PHE A 323 -11.84 -13.23 -25.70
N SER A 324 -11.86 -14.30 -26.50
CA SER A 324 -10.91 -15.38 -26.26
C SER A 324 -9.49 -14.95 -26.65
N PHE A 325 -8.55 -15.13 -25.73
CA PHE A 325 -7.17 -15.41 -26.12
C PHE A 325 -7.21 -16.88 -26.52
N ASN A 326 -7.04 -17.19 -27.80
CA ASN A 326 -6.84 -18.58 -28.20
C ASN A 326 -5.54 -19.04 -27.54
N VAL A 327 -5.69 -19.84 -26.47
CA VAL A 327 -4.61 -20.57 -25.81
C VAL A 327 -4.21 -21.73 -26.69
#